data_AF-A0A959NAQ9-F1
#
_entry.id   AF-A0A959NAQ9-F1
#
_cell.length_a   1.000
_cell.length_b   1.000
_cell.length_c   1.000
_cell.angle_alpha   90.00
_cell.angle_beta   90.00
_cell.angle_gamma   90.00
#
_symmetry.space_group_name_H-M   'P 1'
#
loop_
_entity.id
_entity.type
_entity.pdbx_description
1 polymer ?
#
loop_
_entity_poly.entity_id
_entity_poly.type
_entity_poly.pdbx_seq_one_letter_code
_entity_poly.pdbx_strand_id
1 'polypeptide(L)'
;FNRTGSLFQKKFKRKLIGDNKYLFRIILYIHANPQKHKFTKDFMTYKFSSFEAIISNKPTRILKEEVIELFGDINQFIRFHKDNIYLYKDLDIIDDDK
;
A
#
# COMPACT_ATOMS: atom_id res chain seq x y z
N PHE A 1 -19.53 30.37 -2.36
CA PHE A 1 -18.23 29.98 -2.94
C PHE A 1 -17.10 30.63 -2.15
N ASN A 2 -16.69 30.05 -1.01
CA ASN A 2 -15.46 30.42 -0.28
C ASN A 2 -15.21 29.43 0.87
N ARG A 3 -14.92 28.17 0.55
CA ARG A 3 -14.47 27.18 1.54
C ARG A 3 -13.01 26.87 1.28
N THR A 4 -12.12 27.50 2.04
CA THR A 4 -10.74 27.04 2.21
C THR A 4 -10.72 26.07 3.40
N GLY A 5 -10.72 24.78 3.11
CA GLY A 5 -10.58 23.74 4.13
C GLY A 5 -9.13 23.33 4.31
N SER A 6 -8.77 22.91 5.52
CA SER A 6 -7.42 22.43 5.86
C SER A 6 -7.02 21.11 5.17
N LEU A 7 -7.86 20.59 4.26
CA LEU A 7 -7.72 19.32 3.54
C LEU A 7 -6.34 19.15 2.88
N PHE A 8 -5.75 20.25 2.39
CA PHE A 8 -4.40 20.25 1.82
C PHE A 8 -3.43 21.20 2.54
N GLN A 9 -3.83 21.77 3.68
CA GLN A 9 -3.04 22.81 4.36
C GLN A 9 -2.02 22.24 5.34
N LYS A 10 -2.09 20.94 5.68
CA LYS A 10 -1.07 20.26 6.51
C LYS A 10 0.04 19.67 5.63
N LYS A 11 1.29 19.80 6.07
CA LYS A 11 2.44 19.16 5.42
C LYS A 11 2.29 17.64 5.51
N PHE A 12 2.54 16.94 4.40
CA PHE A 12 2.61 15.47 4.40
C PHE A 12 3.74 15.00 5.33
N LYS A 13 3.44 14.01 6.18
CA LYS A 13 4.46 13.28 6.94
C LYS A 13 5.30 12.45 5.97
N ARG A 14 6.61 12.39 6.20
CA ARG A 14 7.55 11.56 5.42
C ARG A 14 8.36 10.72 6.39
N LYS A 15 8.52 9.43 6.10
CA LYS A 15 9.39 8.51 6.85
C LYS A 15 10.41 7.91 5.89
N LEU A 16 11.68 7.90 6.30
CA LEU A 16 12.75 7.31 5.51
C LEU A 16 12.53 5.79 5.40
N ILE A 17 12.70 5.26 4.19
CA ILE A 17 12.75 3.82 3.97
C ILE A 17 14.22 3.40 4.04
N GLY A 18 14.61 2.78 5.16
CA GLY A 18 16.01 2.43 5.41
C GLY A 18 16.42 1.04 4.92
N ASP A 19 15.46 0.14 4.71
CA ASP A 19 15.73 -1.23 4.29
C ASP A 19 14.55 -1.85 3.52
N ASN A 20 14.81 -2.97 2.84
CA ASN A 20 13.83 -3.69 2.04
C ASN A 20 12.70 -4.30 2.90
N LYS A 21 12.99 -4.74 4.12
CA LYS A 21 11.97 -5.33 5.01
C LYS A 21 10.91 -4.28 5.36
N TYR A 22 11.33 -3.05 5.61
CA TYR A 22 10.45 -1.92 5.84
C TYR A 22 9.72 -1.52 4.55
N LEU A 23 10.41 -1.45 3.41
CA LEU A 23 9.76 -1.21 2.11
C LEU A 23 8.61 -2.21 1.85
N PHE A 24 8.86 -3.51 2.02
CA PHE A 24 7.85 -4.55 1.79
C PHE A 24 6.64 -4.40 2.71
N ARG A 25 6.90 -4.05 3.98
CA ARG A 25 5.84 -3.75 4.96
C ARG A 25 5.02 -2.52 4.56
N ILE A 26 5.64 -1.47 4.03
CA ILE A 26 4.95 -0.27 3.56
C ILE A 26 4.09 -0.57 2.31
N ILE A 27 4.60 -1.33 1.36
CA ILE A 27 3.83 -1.77 0.18
C ILE A 27 2.60 -2.57 0.62
N LEU A 28 2.79 -3.53 1.53
CA LEU A 28 1.69 -4.30 2.12
C LEU A 28 0.69 -3.39 2.84
N TYR A 29 1.16 -2.45 3.65
CA TYR A 29 0.31 -1.51 4.37
C TYR A 29 -0.60 -0.73 3.42
N ILE A 30 -0.01 -0.11 2.39
CA ILE A 30 -0.75 0.67 1.39
C ILE A 30 -1.85 -0.19 0.75
N HIS A 31 -1.51 -1.43 0.36
CA HIS A 31 -2.48 -2.34 -0.24
C HIS A 31 -3.56 -2.78 0.76
N ALA A 32 -3.21 -3.04 2.03
CA ALA A 32 -4.12 -3.53 3.06
C ALA A 32 -4.98 -2.43 3.72
N ASN A 33 -4.62 -1.15 3.59
CA ASN A 33 -5.32 -0.01 4.19
C ASN A 33 -6.83 0.02 3.92
N PRO A 34 -7.31 -0.21 2.69
CA PRO A 34 -8.74 -0.27 2.41
C PRO A 34 -9.46 -1.32 3.26
N GLN A 35 -8.82 -2.46 3.51
CA GLN A 35 -9.38 -3.52 4.36
C GLN A 35 -9.24 -3.19 5.85
N LYS A 36 -8.09 -2.65 6.27
CA LYS A 36 -7.85 -2.16 7.65
C LYS A 36 -8.96 -1.20 8.09
N HIS A 37 -9.27 -0.21 7.26
CA HIS A 37 -10.28 0.82 7.52
C HIS A 37 -11.69 0.43 7.05
N LYS A 38 -11.91 -0.85 6.71
CA LYS A 38 -13.22 -1.44 6.38
C LYS A 38 -13.92 -0.82 5.14
N PHE A 39 -13.16 -0.21 4.23
CA PHE A 39 -13.67 0.21 2.91
C PHE A 39 -13.92 -0.97 1.97
N THR A 40 -13.26 -2.11 2.19
CA THR A 40 -13.47 -3.37 1.47
C THR A 40 -13.30 -4.55 2.41
N LYS A 41 -13.87 -5.70 2.05
CA LYS A 41 -13.64 -6.99 2.74
C LYS A 41 -12.37 -7.69 2.25
N ASP A 42 -11.98 -7.43 1.01
CA ASP A 42 -10.80 -7.99 0.36
C ASP A 42 -10.02 -6.86 -0.31
N PHE A 43 -8.80 -6.64 0.15
CA PHE A 43 -7.92 -5.62 -0.40
C PHE A 43 -7.43 -5.95 -1.82
N MET A 44 -7.38 -7.23 -2.19
CA MET A 44 -6.85 -7.67 -3.49
C MET A 44 -7.76 -7.24 -4.65
N THR A 45 -9.05 -7.01 -4.35
CA THR A 45 -10.07 -6.58 -5.33
C THR A 45 -10.40 -5.09 -5.22
N TYR A 46 -9.65 -4.33 -4.41
CA TYR A 46 -9.93 -2.91 -4.23
C TYR A 46 -9.48 -2.07 -5.42
N LYS A 47 -10.46 -1.56 -6.18
CA LYS A 47 -10.24 -0.81 -7.43
C LYS A 47 -9.38 0.46 -7.33
N PHE A 48 -9.20 1.02 -6.12
CA PHE A 48 -8.40 2.23 -5.90
C PHE A 48 -7.03 1.90 -5.28
N SER A 49 -6.54 0.67 -5.51
CA SER A 49 -5.22 0.21 -5.12
C SER A 49 -4.40 -0.18 -6.34
N SER A 50 -3.07 -0.07 -6.25
CA SER A 50 -2.14 -0.58 -7.26
C SER A 50 -2.02 -2.10 -7.27
N PHE A 51 -2.55 -2.81 -6.27
CA PHE A 51 -2.37 -4.27 -6.16
C PHE A 51 -2.82 -5.02 -7.42
N GLU A 52 -4.06 -4.81 -7.86
CA GLU A 52 -4.59 -5.45 -9.09
C GLU A 52 -3.80 -5.01 -10.34
N ALA A 53 -3.42 -3.74 -10.40
CA ALA A 53 -2.64 -3.20 -11.50
C ALA A 53 -1.28 -3.91 -11.61
N ILE A 54 -0.59 -4.14 -10.50
CA ILE A 54 0.71 -4.83 -10.44
C ILE A 54 0.60 -6.28 -10.92
N ILE A 55 -0.41 -7.03 -10.47
CA ILE A 55 -0.55 -8.45 -10.84
C ILE A 55 -1.15 -8.68 -12.23
N SER A 56 -1.67 -7.63 -12.87
CA SER A 56 -2.29 -7.72 -14.20
C SER A 56 -1.29 -7.55 -15.34
N ASN A 57 -1.56 -8.21 -16.47
CA ASN A 57 -0.81 -8.03 -17.71
C ASN A 57 -1.19 -6.77 -18.51
N LYS A 58 -2.07 -5.92 -17.98
CA LYS A 58 -2.52 -4.71 -18.70
C LYS A 58 -1.43 -3.64 -18.68
N PRO A 59 -1.22 -2.86 -19.75
CA PRO A 59 -0.26 -1.76 -19.71
C PRO A 59 -0.65 -0.71 -18.65
N THR A 60 0.31 -0.25 -17.85
CA THR A 60 0.09 0.81 -16.84
C THR A 60 1.30 1.73 -16.76
N ARG A 61 1.16 2.86 -16.05
CA ARG A 61 2.28 3.76 -15.73
C ARG A 61 3.02 3.40 -14.43
N ILE A 62 2.68 2.26 -13.82
CA ILE A 62 3.32 1.77 -12.61
C ILE A 62 4.56 0.98 -13.01
N LEU A 63 5.62 1.09 -12.22
CA LEU A 63 6.86 0.32 -12.35
C LEU A 63 6.64 -1.10 -11.82
N LYS A 64 5.84 -1.90 -12.54
CA LYS A 64 5.38 -3.21 -12.04
C LYS A 64 6.54 -4.20 -11.94
N GLU A 65 7.41 -4.19 -12.94
CA GLU A 65 8.52 -5.12 -13.07
C GLU A 65 9.48 -4.94 -11.90
N GLU A 66 9.83 -3.69 -11.57
CA GLU A 66 10.67 -3.35 -10.42
C GLU A 66 10.02 -3.78 -9.10
N VAL A 67 8.72 -3.49 -8.93
CA VAL A 67 7.99 -3.91 -7.74
C VAL A 67 7.94 -5.43 -7.63
N ILE A 68 7.74 -6.16 -8.73
CA ILE A 68 7.70 -7.63 -8.74
C ILE A 68 9.09 -8.20 -8.43
N GLU A 69 10.14 -7.66 -9.03
CA GLU A 69 11.53 -8.08 -8.83
C GLU A 69 11.97 -7.93 -7.38
N LEU A 70 11.50 -6.88 -6.68
CA LEU A 70 11.73 -6.71 -5.24
C LEU A 70 11.25 -7.92 -4.40
N PHE A 71 10.21 -8.62 -4.84
CA PHE A 71 9.70 -9.84 -4.18
C PHE A 71 10.19 -11.13 -4.85
N GLY A 72 10.95 -11.03 -5.94
CA GLY A 72 11.44 -12.13 -6.76
C GLY A 72 10.54 -12.41 -7.97
N ASP A 73 9.25 -12.67 -7.72
CA ASP A 73 8.28 -12.88 -8.78
C ASP A 73 6.84 -12.54 -8.34
N ILE A 74 5.89 -12.61 -9.28
CA ILE A 74 4.48 -12.29 -9.03
C ILE A 74 3.83 -13.21 -7.99
N ASN A 75 4.22 -14.49 -7.94
CA ASN A 75 3.68 -15.45 -6.98
C ASN A 75 4.19 -15.11 -5.58
N GLN A 76 5.46 -14.75 -5.45
CA GLN A 76 6.09 -14.33 -4.21
C GLN A 76 5.51 -13.00 -3.71
N PHE A 77 5.22 -12.05 -4.61
CA PHE A 77 4.49 -10.83 -4.28
C PHE A 77 3.10 -11.13 -3.68
N ILE A 78 2.29 -11.95 -4.36
CA ILE A 78 0.94 -12.31 -3.89
C ILE A 78 1.02 -13.08 -2.57
N ARG A 79 1.93 -14.05 -2.48
CA ARG A 79 2.15 -14.87 -1.28
C ARG A 79 2.56 -14.01 -0.09
N PHE A 80 3.52 -13.11 -0.28
CA PHE A 80 3.94 -12.19 0.77
C PHE A 80 2.75 -11.41 1.33
N HIS A 81 1.87 -10.87 0.47
CA HIS A 81 0.70 -10.12 0.90
C HIS A 81 -0.31 -10.96 1.68
N LYS A 82 -0.55 -12.21 1.26
CA LYS A 82 -1.45 -13.13 1.95
C LYS A 82 -0.89 -13.60 3.28
N ASP A 83 0.35 -14.08 3.28
CA ASP A 83 1.00 -14.69 4.44
C ASP A 83 1.28 -13.66 5.53
N ASN A 84 1.49 -12.39 5.16
CA ASN A 84 1.87 -11.34 6.11
C ASN A 84 0.75 -10.34 6.40
N ILE A 85 -0.49 -10.63 5.99
CA ILE A 85 -1.59 -9.67 6.13
C ILE A 85 -1.77 -9.17 7.57
N TYR A 86 -1.44 -9.96 8.59
CA TYR A 86 -1.51 -9.51 9.99
C TYR A 86 -0.57 -8.33 10.30
N LEU A 87 0.53 -8.16 9.57
CA LEU A 87 1.53 -7.11 9.80
C LEU A 87 0.98 -5.69 9.60
N TYR A 88 -0.11 -5.49 8.84
CA TYR A 88 -0.67 -4.13 8.67
C TYR A 88 -1.19 -3.56 9.99
N LYS A 89 -1.55 -4.42 10.95
CA LYS A 89 -2.05 -4.01 12.27
C LYS A 89 -0.94 -3.44 13.15
N ASP A 90 0.30 -3.86 12.91
CA ASP A 90 1.46 -3.44 13.69
C ASP A 90 2.14 -2.19 13.12
N LEU A 91 1.65 -1.66 11.98
CA LEU A 91 2.17 -0.49 11.29
C LEU A 91 1.43 0.81 11.62
N ASP A 92 0.91 0.91 12.85
CA ASP A 92 0.33 2.15 13.43
C ASP A 92 1.31 3.34 13.43
N ILE A 93 2.56 3.10 13.03
CA ILE A 93 3.61 4.08 12.79
C ILE A 93 3.18 5.16 11.76
N ILE A 94 2.22 4.92 10.87
CA ILE A 94 1.77 5.92 9.89
C ILE A 94 0.52 6.69 10.37
N ASP A 95 -0.33 6.05 11.18
CA ASP A 95 -1.60 6.57 11.68
C ASP A 95 -1.44 7.29 13.03
N ASP A 96 -0.38 8.11 13.20
CA ASP A 96 -0.30 9.10 14.30
C ASP A 96 -1.29 10.27 14.07
N ASP A 97 -2.56 9.94 13.81
CA ASP A 97 -3.68 10.87 13.86
C ASP A 97 -4.28 10.82 15.28
N LYS A 98 -3.52 11.35 16.24
CA LYS A 98 -4.06 12.03 17.41
C LYS A 98 -3.51 13.45 17.46
#